data_AF-A0A1T5BVJ5-F1
#
_entry.id   AF-A0A1T5BVJ5-F1
#
_cell.length_a   1.000
_cell.length_b   1.000
_cell.length_c   1.000
_cell.angle_alpha   90.00
_cell.angle_beta   90.00
_cell.angle_gamma   90.00
#
_symmetry.space_group_name_H-M   'P 1'
#
loop_
_entity.id
_entity.type
_entity.pdbx_description
1 polymer ?
#
loop_
_entity_poly.entity_id
_entity_poly.type
_entity_poly.pdbx_seq_one_letter_code
_entity_poly.pdbx_strand_id
1 'polypeptide(L)'
;MQQLWKQSRKITLLLIVAALGVGGCSKDDDEGIEPDINPTNSLVYKGHTYRLNDAGYSDYGFDGSHYNQEFYLFQFAEDDDDNVPVHLFLDLYSASEQTFQQGIFSFADYEAEDVTGKHYFDDGYLILNMRISSADADEIAFISGGTVKVAGSGNNYKIEFDLMMNNGESVKGSYGGTFERVAPHAAQSGVQGKVSQWMQKAGPVSRLFN
;
A
#
# COMPACT_ATOMS: atom_id res chain seq x y z
N MET A 1 -3.58 76.61 -17.44
CA MET A 1 -4.06 76.76 -16.05
C MET A 1 -4.47 75.36 -15.59
N GLN A 2 -3.86 74.69 -14.62
CA GLN A 2 -3.06 75.12 -13.47
C GLN A 2 -1.89 74.14 -13.25
N GLN A 3 -0.73 74.68 -12.92
CA GLN A 3 0.36 73.97 -12.24
C GLN A 3 -0.03 73.79 -10.77
N LEU A 4 0.24 72.62 -10.18
CA LEU A 4 0.53 72.54 -8.75
C LEU A 4 1.70 71.58 -8.51
N TRP A 5 2.68 72.15 -7.81
CA TRP A 5 4.01 71.66 -7.50
C TRP A 5 3.97 71.15 -6.05
N LYS A 6 4.50 69.96 -5.75
CA LYS A 6 5.48 69.76 -4.67
C LYS A 6 5.92 68.31 -4.56
N GLN A 7 7.23 68.16 -4.71
CA GLN A 7 8.00 66.99 -4.34
C GLN A 7 7.86 66.66 -2.85
N SER A 8 7.86 65.36 -2.53
CA SER A 8 8.45 64.89 -1.28
C SER A 8 9.00 63.47 -1.41
N ARG A 9 10.34 63.43 -1.49
CA ARG A 9 11.25 62.45 -0.86
C ARG A 9 11.13 60.97 -1.28
N LYS A 10 12.14 60.58 -2.05
CA LYS A 10 12.61 59.21 -2.26
C LYS A 10 12.85 58.51 -0.92
N ILE A 11 12.25 57.33 -0.72
CA ILE A 11 12.80 56.28 0.15
C ILE A 11 12.81 55.01 -0.68
N THR A 12 14.00 54.71 -1.19
CA THR A 12 14.38 53.41 -1.73
C THR A 12 14.53 52.46 -0.55
N LEU A 13 13.79 51.35 -0.52
CA LEU A 13 14.19 50.17 0.25
C LEU A 13 14.34 49.01 -0.72
N LEU A 14 15.60 48.70 -1.03
CA LEU A 14 16.06 47.59 -1.84
C LEU A 14 16.17 46.39 -0.90
N LEU A 15 15.30 45.38 -1.01
CA LEU A 15 15.48 44.09 -0.33
C LEU A 15 16.00 43.09 -1.35
N ILE A 16 17.33 43.04 -1.47
CA ILE A 16 18.05 41.93 -2.10
C ILE A 16 18.10 40.82 -1.05
N VAL A 17 17.22 39.83 -1.19
CA VAL A 17 17.39 38.55 -0.50
C VAL A 17 18.25 37.66 -1.41
N ALA A 18 19.53 37.63 -1.10
CA ALA A 18 20.45 36.63 -1.63
C ALA A 18 20.12 35.29 -0.94
N ALA A 19 19.32 34.45 -1.59
CA ALA A 19 19.24 33.04 -1.25
C ALA A 19 20.50 32.36 -1.80
N LEU A 20 21.53 32.32 -0.96
CA LEU A 20 22.70 31.48 -1.14
C LEU A 20 22.24 30.04 -1.30
N GLY A 21 22.73 29.39 -2.34
CA GLY A 21 22.54 27.97 -2.56
C GLY A 21 23.07 27.17 -1.37
N VAL A 22 22.23 26.28 -0.88
CA VAL A 22 22.68 25.00 -0.35
C VAL A 22 22.46 23.98 -1.45
N GLY A 23 23.53 23.73 -2.21
CA GLY A 23 23.70 22.44 -2.84
C GLY A 23 23.76 21.41 -1.73
N GLY A 24 22.80 20.49 -1.73
CA GLY A 24 22.72 19.37 -0.83
C GLY A 24 22.37 18.13 -1.62
N CYS A 25 23.25 17.72 -2.53
CA CYS A 25 23.47 16.30 -2.73
C CYS A 25 24.18 15.81 -1.47
N SER A 26 23.43 15.29 -0.49
CA SER A 26 23.98 14.20 0.31
C SER A 26 23.52 12.90 -0.35
N LYS A 27 24.52 12.13 -0.78
CA LYS A 27 24.39 10.68 -0.84
C LYS A 27 24.27 10.25 0.61
N ASP A 28 23.08 9.89 1.05
CA ASP A 28 22.90 9.17 2.30
C ASP A 28 22.19 7.86 1.96
N ASP A 29 22.77 6.79 2.47
CA ASP A 29 22.35 5.41 2.29
C ASP A 29 20.95 5.22 2.88
N ASP A 30 19.91 5.15 2.04
CA ASP A 30 18.52 4.88 2.44
C ASP A 30 18.29 3.38 2.74
N GLU A 31 19.14 2.80 3.58
CA GLU A 31 18.86 1.51 4.21
C GLU A 31 18.10 1.74 5.52
N GLY A 32 16.82 1.35 5.57
CA GLY A 32 16.15 1.01 6.83
C GLY A 32 15.40 2.12 7.60
N ILE A 33 15.03 3.25 6.97
CA ILE A 33 14.14 4.22 7.63
C ILE A 33 12.71 3.68 7.62
N GLU A 34 12.15 3.44 8.82
CA GLU A 34 10.73 3.12 8.99
C GLU A 34 9.85 4.28 8.47
N PRO A 35 8.93 4.02 7.52
CA PRO A 35 8.00 5.05 7.08
C PRO A 35 7.10 5.52 8.24
N ASP A 36 6.97 6.84 8.43
CA ASP A 36 5.99 7.41 9.37
C ASP A 36 4.58 7.29 8.76
N ILE A 37 3.80 6.35 9.29
CA ILE A 37 2.42 6.07 8.86
C ILE A 37 1.46 6.34 10.03
N ASN A 38 0.45 7.17 9.75
CA ASN A 38 -0.69 7.44 10.63
C ASN A 38 -1.96 6.81 10.02
N PRO A 39 -2.29 5.56 10.38
CA PRO A 39 -3.31 4.80 9.69
C PRO A 39 -4.72 5.36 9.93
N THR A 40 -5.50 5.43 8.85
CA THR A 40 -6.92 5.81 8.88
C THR A 40 -7.84 4.59 8.92
N ASN A 41 -7.30 3.39 8.69
CA ASN A 41 -8.04 2.13 8.57
C ASN A 41 -9.17 2.23 7.55
N SER A 42 -8.83 2.78 6.39
CA SER A 42 -9.77 3.01 5.29
C SER A 42 -9.08 2.96 3.94
N LEU A 43 -9.89 2.68 2.92
CA LEU A 43 -9.52 2.68 1.51
C LEU A 43 -10.51 3.57 0.75
N VAL A 44 -10.03 4.35 -0.20
CA VAL A 44 -10.82 5.17 -1.11
C VAL A 44 -10.65 4.63 -2.53
N TYR A 45 -11.77 4.36 -3.19
CA TYR A 45 -11.83 3.90 -4.57
C TYR A 45 -13.09 4.45 -5.26
N LYS A 46 -12.95 4.99 -6.47
CA LYS A 46 -14.05 5.64 -7.22
C LYS A 46 -14.84 6.68 -6.40
N GLY A 47 -14.16 7.39 -5.50
CA GLY A 47 -14.77 8.37 -4.59
C GLY A 47 -15.55 7.79 -3.40
N HIS A 48 -15.63 6.46 -3.28
CA HIS A 48 -16.21 5.78 -2.12
C HIS A 48 -15.14 5.45 -1.08
N THR A 49 -15.46 5.70 0.19
CA THR A 49 -14.60 5.32 1.32
C THR A 49 -15.12 4.04 1.95
N TYR A 50 -14.24 3.04 2.04
CA TYR A 50 -14.45 1.75 2.67
C TYR A 50 -13.66 1.68 3.98
N ARG A 51 -14.22 1.05 5.00
CA ARG A 51 -13.55 0.85 6.29
C ARG A 51 -12.81 -0.48 6.25
N LEU A 52 -11.52 -0.45 6.53
CA LEU A 52 -10.73 -1.67 6.71
C LEU A 52 -10.81 -2.07 8.19
N ASN A 53 -11.23 -3.30 8.48
CA ASN A 53 -11.46 -3.77 9.85
C ASN A 53 -10.73 -5.06 10.19
N ASP A 54 -10.03 -5.67 9.24
CA ASP A 54 -9.24 -6.87 9.46
C ASP A 54 -8.08 -6.94 8.44
N ALA A 55 -7.05 -7.69 8.79
CA ALA A 55 -5.90 -7.90 7.92
C ALA A 55 -5.18 -9.22 8.23
N GLY A 56 -4.54 -9.77 7.21
CA GLY A 56 -3.67 -10.92 7.36
C GLY A 56 -2.40 -10.79 6.53
N TYR A 57 -1.47 -11.71 6.76
CA TYR A 57 -0.25 -11.84 5.97
C TYR A 57 0.16 -13.29 5.78
N SER A 58 0.80 -13.59 4.66
CA SER A 58 1.48 -14.86 4.42
C SER A 58 2.96 -14.60 4.23
N ASP A 59 3.79 -15.35 4.96
CA ASP A 59 5.24 -15.26 4.89
C ASP A 59 5.77 -16.42 4.04
N TYR A 60 6.27 -16.11 2.84
CA TYR A 60 6.83 -17.08 1.89
C TYR A 60 8.34 -17.21 2.02
N GLY A 61 9.00 -16.31 2.74
CA GLY A 61 10.44 -16.31 2.94
C GLY A 61 11.22 -15.81 1.73
N PHE A 62 12.51 -16.15 1.72
CA PHE A 62 13.43 -15.78 0.64
C PHE A 62 13.24 -16.67 -0.58
N ASP A 63 13.06 -16.05 -1.76
CA ASP A 63 12.83 -16.74 -3.03
C ASP A 63 14.12 -17.00 -3.86
N GLY A 64 15.25 -16.52 -3.37
CA GLY A 64 16.53 -16.53 -4.09
C GLY A 64 17.03 -15.15 -4.51
N SER A 65 16.18 -14.13 -4.45
CA SER A 65 16.49 -12.73 -4.76
C SER A 65 15.97 -11.77 -3.68
N HIS A 66 14.73 -11.97 -3.22
CA HIS A 66 14.04 -11.10 -2.28
C HIS A 66 13.30 -11.90 -1.23
N TYR A 67 12.97 -11.25 -0.11
CA TYR A 67 12.08 -11.84 0.89
C TYR A 67 10.65 -11.45 0.58
N ASN A 68 9.81 -12.45 0.31
CA ASN A 68 8.43 -12.29 -0.12
C ASN A 68 7.44 -12.38 1.06
N GLN A 69 6.54 -11.42 1.13
CA GLN A 69 5.42 -11.41 2.05
C GLN A 69 4.17 -10.87 1.37
N GLU A 70 3.11 -11.66 1.41
CA GLU A 70 1.79 -11.26 0.93
C GLU A 70 1.01 -10.58 2.07
N PHE A 71 0.28 -9.52 1.75
CA PHE A 71 -0.62 -8.83 2.67
C PHE A 71 -2.05 -8.81 2.14
N TYR A 72 -2.99 -8.95 3.07
CA TYR A 72 -4.41 -8.99 2.78
C TYR A 72 -5.12 -8.01 3.71
N LEU A 73 -5.84 -7.04 3.14
CA LEU A 73 -6.64 -6.07 3.89
C LEU A 73 -8.11 -6.27 3.57
N PHE A 74 -8.96 -6.27 4.60
CA PHE A 74 -10.36 -6.59 4.46
C PHE A 74 -11.27 -5.52 5.05
N GLN A 75 -12.42 -5.35 4.39
CA GLN A 75 -13.66 -5.01 5.06
C GLN A 75 -14.51 -6.28 5.15
N PHE A 76 -14.63 -6.86 6.34
CA PHE A 76 -15.67 -7.85 6.60
C PHE A 76 -16.98 -7.16 7.01
N ALA A 77 -18.11 -7.65 6.49
CA ALA A 77 -19.41 -7.24 7.00
C ALA A 77 -19.61 -7.76 8.44
N GLU A 78 -20.31 -6.99 9.27
CA GLU A 78 -20.58 -7.35 10.67
C GLU A 78 -21.68 -8.43 10.77
N ASP A 79 -22.67 -8.40 9.87
CA ASP A 79 -23.86 -9.26 9.91
C ASP A 79 -24.02 -10.18 8.66
N ASP A 80 -23.02 -10.23 7.78
CA ASP A 80 -23.05 -11.07 6.57
C ASP A 80 -21.68 -11.72 6.35
N ASP A 81 -21.47 -12.89 6.96
CA ASP A 81 -20.22 -13.65 6.85
C ASP A 81 -19.97 -14.22 5.45
N ASP A 82 -20.95 -14.14 4.54
CA ASP A 82 -20.79 -14.54 3.15
C ASP A 82 -20.31 -13.39 2.25
N ASN A 83 -20.55 -12.13 2.67
CA ASN A 83 -20.15 -10.95 1.90
C ASN A 83 -18.88 -10.31 2.45
N VAL A 84 -17.92 -10.10 1.55
CA VAL A 84 -16.70 -9.33 1.81
C VAL A 84 -16.74 -8.06 0.93
N PRO A 85 -17.21 -6.93 1.49
CA PRO A 85 -17.29 -5.67 0.77
C PRO A 85 -15.98 -5.22 0.10
N VAL A 86 -14.84 -5.44 0.76
CA VAL A 86 -13.52 -5.08 0.22
C VAL A 86 -12.51 -6.15 0.60
N HIS A 87 -11.69 -6.52 -0.39
CA HIS A 87 -10.47 -7.27 -0.19
C HIS A 87 -9.37 -6.67 -1.07
N LEU A 88 -8.29 -6.17 -0.46
CA LEU A 88 -7.07 -5.74 -1.15
C LEU A 88 -5.97 -6.75 -0.86
N PHE A 89 -5.38 -7.29 -1.93
CA PHE A 89 -4.23 -8.18 -1.91
C PHE A 89 -2.99 -7.45 -2.44
N LEU A 90 -1.85 -7.64 -1.77
CA LEU A 90 -0.55 -7.06 -2.13
C LEU A 90 0.53 -8.14 -2.01
N ASP A 91 1.29 -8.39 -3.08
CA ASP A 91 2.43 -9.30 -3.08
C ASP A 91 3.74 -8.51 -3.03
N LEU A 92 4.38 -8.44 -1.85
CA LEU A 92 5.50 -7.52 -1.61
C LEU A 92 6.83 -8.26 -1.47
N TYR A 93 7.84 -7.75 -2.17
CA TYR A 93 9.21 -8.28 -2.18
C TYR A 93 10.16 -7.27 -1.56
N SER A 94 10.70 -7.61 -0.40
CA SER A 94 11.66 -6.76 0.30
C SER A 94 13.11 -7.10 -0.09
N ALA A 95 13.97 -6.09 -0.14
CA ALA A 95 15.39 -6.21 -0.50
C ALA A 95 16.22 -6.85 0.63
N SER A 96 15.90 -8.09 1.00
CA SER A 96 16.48 -8.81 2.13
C SER A 96 16.52 -10.31 1.85
N GLU A 97 17.53 -10.99 2.40
CA GLU A 97 17.65 -12.45 2.30
C GLU A 97 17.16 -13.18 3.57
N GLN A 98 16.95 -12.47 4.68
CA GLN A 98 16.75 -13.09 6.00
C GLN A 98 15.35 -12.95 6.56
N THR A 99 14.80 -11.75 6.49
CA THR A 99 13.47 -11.39 7.03
C THR A 99 12.85 -10.32 6.16
N PHE A 100 11.52 -10.25 6.15
CA PHE A 100 10.83 -9.15 5.50
C PHE A 100 11.26 -7.81 6.11
N GLN A 101 11.70 -6.88 5.26
CA GLN A 101 12.09 -5.54 5.67
C GLN A 101 11.00 -4.53 5.31
N GLN A 102 10.67 -3.69 6.29
CA GLN A 102 9.81 -2.52 6.09
C GLN A 102 10.45 -1.50 5.14
N GLY A 103 9.66 -0.59 4.57
CA GLY A 103 10.16 0.40 3.63
C GLY A 103 9.10 0.88 2.65
N ILE A 104 9.56 1.49 1.55
CA ILE A 104 8.73 1.95 0.45
C ILE A 104 8.91 0.99 -0.72
N PHE A 105 7.84 0.30 -1.07
CA PHE A 105 7.76 -0.62 -2.19
C PHE A 105 7.16 0.14 -3.37
N SER A 106 7.79 0.00 -4.53
CA SER A 106 7.30 0.58 -5.78
C SER A 106 6.83 -0.51 -6.72
N PHE A 107 5.77 -0.25 -7.48
CA PHE A 107 5.34 -1.18 -8.52
C PHE A 107 6.46 -1.34 -9.55
N ALA A 108 6.76 -2.56 -9.94
CA ALA A 108 7.74 -2.87 -10.97
C ALA A 108 7.18 -3.91 -11.93
N ASP A 109 7.31 -3.67 -13.23
CA ASP A 109 7.13 -4.74 -14.22
C ASP A 109 8.39 -5.61 -14.19
N TYR A 110 8.34 -6.75 -13.48
CA TYR A 110 9.48 -7.62 -13.22
C TYR A 110 10.19 -8.09 -14.50
N GLU A 111 9.45 -8.23 -15.62
CA GLU A 111 10.01 -8.63 -16.91
C GLU A 111 10.74 -7.48 -17.62
N ALA A 112 10.50 -6.23 -17.21
CA ALA A 112 11.01 -5.04 -17.87
C ALA A 112 12.02 -4.24 -17.02
N GLU A 113 12.09 -4.47 -15.71
CA GLU A 113 12.83 -3.63 -14.77
C GLU A 113 13.86 -4.40 -13.92
N ASP A 114 15.00 -3.76 -13.64
CA ASP A 114 15.99 -4.29 -12.68
C ASP A 114 15.56 -3.96 -11.24
N VAL A 115 15.11 -4.99 -10.52
CA VAL A 115 14.65 -4.91 -9.13
C VAL A 115 15.72 -5.26 -8.10
N THR A 116 16.97 -5.49 -8.53
CA THR A 116 18.08 -5.89 -7.65
C THR A 116 18.28 -4.86 -6.53
N GLY A 117 18.22 -5.33 -5.28
CA GLY A 117 18.41 -4.48 -4.09
C GLY A 117 17.29 -3.46 -3.85
N LYS A 118 16.12 -3.61 -4.50
CA LYS A 118 14.96 -2.72 -4.32
C LYS A 118 13.79 -3.42 -3.67
N HIS A 119 13.01 -2.68 -2.90
CA HIS A 119 11.68 -3.09 -2.45
C HIS A 119 10.68 -2.90 -3.58
N TYR A 120 9.95 -3.95 -3.96
CA TYR A 120 8.99 -3.88 -5.07
C TYR A 120 7.76 -4.74 -4.85
N PHE A 121 6.79 -4.55 -5.72
CA PHE A 121 5.63 -5.42 -5.92
C PHE A 121 5.27 -5.42 -7.39
N ASP A 122 4.79 -6.55 -7.89
CA ASP A 122 4.44 -6.76 -9.28
C ASP A 122 3.05 -7.39 -9.45
N ASP A 123 2.49 -7.96 -8.38
CA ASP A 123 1.11 -8.46 -8.33
C ASP A 123 0.30 -7.85 -7.17
N GLY A 124 -1.02 -7.83 -7.36
CA GLY A 124 -1.99 -7.36 -6.41
C GLY A 124 -3.32 -7.01 -7.06
N TYR A 125 -4.39 -7.06 -6.27
CA TYR A 125 -5.73 -6.80 -6.77
C TYR A 125 -6.67 -6.26 -5.68
N LEU A 126 -7.69 -5.54 -6.12
CA LEU A 126 -8.84 -5.13 -5.32
C LEU A 126 -10.06 -5.92 -5.78
N ILE A 127 -10.78 -6.51 -4.82
CA ILE A 127 -12.08 -7.13 -5.03
C ILE A 127 -13.14 -6.36 -4.25
N LEU A 128 -14.26 -6.06 -4.89
CA LEU A 128 -15.43 -5.44 -4.26
C LEU A 128 -16.61 -6.41 -4.18
N ASN A 129 -17.27 -6.42 -3.02
CA ASN A 129 -18.49 -7.17 -2.72
C ASN A 129 -18.40 -8.66 -3.14
N MET A 130 -17.38 -9.35 -2.65
CA MET A 130 -17.24 -10.78 -2.91
C MET A 130 -18.28 -11.58 -2.11
N ARG A 131 -18.99 -12.47 -2.80
CA ARG A 131 -19.79 -13.56 -2.22
C ARG A 131 -18.95 -14.82 -2.14
N ILE A 132 -18.62 -15.27 -0.92
CA ILE A 132 -17.75 -16.43 -0.69
C ILE A 132 -18.41 -17.71 -1.19
N SER A 133 -19.68 -17.93 -0.89
CA SER A 133 -20.41 -19.16 -1.21
C SER A 133 -20.56 -19.42 -2.70
N SER A 134 -20.69 -18.37 -3.51
CA SER A 134 -20.80 -18.46 -4.96
C SER A 134 -19.48 -18.26 -5.69
N ALA A 135 -18.43 -17.82 -5.00
CA ALA A 135 -17.20 -17.33 -5.61
C ALA A 135 -17.53 -16.31 -6.72
N ASP A 136 -18.25 -15.26 -6.34
CA ASP A 136 -18.66 -14.17 -7.24
C ASP A 136 -18.27 -12.82 -6.64
N ALA A 137 -18.06 -11.81 -7.46
CA ALA A 137 -17.72 -10.46 -7.03
C ALA A 137 -18.27 -9.42 -8.01
N ASP A 138 -18.68 -8.25 -7.48
CA ASP A 138 -19.17 -7.16 -8.32
C ASP A 138 -18.05 -6.58 -9.19
N GLU A 139 -16.83 -6.51 -8.65
CA GLU A 139 -15.68 -5.96 -9.35
C GLU A 139 -14.38 -6.59 -8.89
N ILE A 140 -13.49 -6.79 -9.85
CA ILE A 140 -12.10 -7.17 -9.67
C ILE A 140 -11.26 -6.21 -10.50
N ALA A 141 -10.31 -5.54 -9.87
CA ALA A 141 -9.36 -4.66 -10.53
C ALA A 141 -7.93 -5.06 -10.12
N PHE A 142 -7.00 -5.04 -11.08
CA PHE A 142 -5.61 -5.42 -10.84
C PHE A 142 -4.75 -4.17 -10.69
N ILE A 143 -3.74 -4.25 -9.85
CA ILE A 143 -2.75 -3.20 -9.71
C ILE A 143 -1.92 -3.10 -10.99
N SER A 144 -1.57 -1.88 -11.38
CA SER A 144 -0.77 -1.57 -12.58
C SER A 144 0.30 -0.49 -12.33
N GLY A 145 0.44 -0.06 -11.08
CA GLY A 145 1.33 1.03 -10.70
C GLY A 145 1.11 1.50 -9.27
N GLY A 146 2.05 2.30 -8.77
CA GLY A 146 1.91 3.00 -7.49
C GLY A 146 2.98 2.63 -6.47
N THR A 147 2.67 2.91 -5.20
CA THR A 147 3.57 2.69 -4.07
C THR A 147 2.84 2.13 -2.86
N VAL A 148 3.53 1.28 -2.11
CA VAL A 148 3.10 0.79 -0.80
C VAL A 148 4.19 1.12 0.21
N LYS A 149 3.85 1.78 1.30
CA LYS A 149 4.74 1.97 2.45
C LYS A 149 4.35 0.98 3.51
N VAL A 150 5.33 0.26 4.05
CA VAL A 150 5.16 -0.67 5.16
C VAL A 150 6.04 -0.23 6.32
N ALA A 151 5.47 -0.23 7.52
CA ALA A 151 6.15 -0.02 8.79
C ALA A 151 5.71 -1.11 9.79
N GLY A 152 6.54 -1.38 10.79
CA GLY A 152 6.31 -2.41 11.79
C GLY A 152 6.86 -3.79 11.40
N SER A 153 6.66 -4.77 12.28
CA SER A 153 7.22 -6.11 12.13
C SER A 153 6.43 -7.17 12.90
N GLY A 154 6.74 -8.44 12.62
CA GLY A 154 6.09 -9.58 13.25
C GLY A 154 4.65 -9.71 12.79
N ASN A 155 3.70 -9.40 13.68
CA ASN A 155 2.27 -9.39 13.36
C ASN A 155 1.64 -8.01 13.54
N ASN A 156 2.41 -6.94 13.74
CA ASN A 156 1.88 -5.59 13.88
C ASN A 156 2.49 -4.71 12.80
N TYR A 157 1.67 -4.38 11.81
CA TYR A 157 2.09 -3.57 10.67
C TYR A 157 1.23 -2.32 10.55
N LYS A 158 1.80 -1.33 9.87
CA LYS A 158 1.09 -0.22 9.26
C LYS A 158 1.42 -0.23 7.77
N ILE A 159 0.39 -0.10 6.95
CA ILE A 159 0.48 -0.07 5.49
C ILE A 159 -0.21 1.19 5.01
N GLU A 160 0.45 1.99 4.19
CA GLU A 160 -0.12 3.09 3.43
C GLU A 160 0.07 2.79 1.95
N PHE A 161 -0.97 2.98 1.14
CA PHE A 161 -0.95 2.63 -0.27
C PHE A 161 -1.55 3.74 -1.13
N ASP A 162 -0.91 3.98 -2.27
CA ASP A 162 -1.36 4.86 -3.35
C ASP A 162 -1.11 4.12 -4.67
N LEU A 163 -2.18 3.49 -5.18
CA LEU A 163 -2.13 2.48 -6.23
C LEU A 163 -2.91 2.96 -7.46
N MET A 164 -2.42 2.58 -8.63
CA MET A 164 -3.10 2.71 -9.91
C MET A 164 -3.61 1.34 -10.35
N MET A 165 -4.89 1.25 -10.68
CA MET A 165 -5.51 0.03 -11.16
C MET A 165 -5.51 -0.03 -12.69
N ASN A 166 -5.57 -1.24 -13.25
CA ASN A 166 -5.54 -1.49 -14.70
C ASN A 166 -6.75 -0.90 -15.45
N ASN A 167 -7.81 -0.52 -14.75
CA ASN A 167 -8.97 0.19 -15.28
C ASN A 167 -8.81 1.73 -15.25
N GLY A 168 -7.66 2.24 -14.83
CA GLY A 168 -7.33 3.68 -14.77
C GLY A 168 -7.79 4.39 -13.49
N GLU A 169 -8.41 3.67 -12.55
CA GLU A 169 -8.85 4.22 -11.26
C GLU A 169 -7.73 4.14 -10.21
N SER A 170 -7.75 5.06 -9.24
CA SER A 170 -6.81 5.04 -8.12
C SER A 170 -7.42 4.40 -6.87
N VAL A 171 -6.61 3.62 -6.15
CA VAL A 171 -6.90 3.11 -4.81
C VAL A 171 -5.94 3.76 -3.82
N LYS A 172 -6.47 4.48 -2.83
CA LYS A 172 -5.65 5.15 -1.80
C LYS A 172 -6.14 4.81 -0.41
N GLY A 173 -5.25 4.63 0.54
CA GLY A 173 -5.67 4.33 1.90
C GLY A 173 -4.54 3.93 2.81
N SER A 174 -4.92 3.54 4.02
CA SER A 174 -3.98 2.99 4.98
C SER A 174 -4.69 2.09 5.98
N TYR A 175 -3.95 1.13 6.51
CA TYR A 175 -4.36 0.25 7.58
C TYR A 175 -3.23 0.07 8.59
N GLY A 176 -3.56 0.04 9.87
CA GLY A 176 -2.61 -0.29 10.92
C GLY A 176 -3.28 -1.08 12.02
N GLY A 177 -2.62 -2.15 12.44
CA GLY A 177 -3.13 -3.05 13.44
C GLY A 177 -2.36 -4.35 13.48
N THR A 178 -2.96 -5.33 14.15
CA THR A 178 -2.47 -6.70 14.16
C THR A 178 -2.93 -7.40 12.88
N PHE A 179 -2.02 -8.13 12.24
CA PHE A 179 -2.27 -8.94 11.07
C PHE A 179 -2.29 -10.41 11.48
N GLU A 180 -3.33 -11.12 11.06
CA GLU A 180 -3.43 -12.56 11.25
C GLU A 180 -2.44 -13.28 10.31
N ARG A 181 -1.55 -14.10 10.86
CA ARG A 181 -0.68 -14.94 10.04
C ARG A 181 -1.53 -16.02 9.35
N VAL A 182 -1.53 -16.04 8.04
CA VAL A 182 -2.15 -17.08 7.24
C VAL A 182 -1.08 -18.03 6.70
N ALA A 183 -1.42 -19.31 6.62
CA ALA A 183 -0.51 -20.29 6.05
C ALA A 183 -0.56 -20.19 4.51
N PRO A 184 0.60 -20.09 3.82
CA PRO A 184 0.65 -20.02 2.35
C PRO A 184 0.08 -21.28 1.66
N HIS A 185 -0.17 -22.35 2.42
CA HIS A 185 -0.88 -23.55 1.96
C HIS A 185 -2.00 -23.85 2.96
N ALA A 186 -3.24 -23.97 2.47
CA ALA A 186 -4.45 -24.23 3.26
C ALA A 186 -4.44 -25.54 4.08
N ALA A 187 -3.35 -26.31 4.06
CA ALA A 187 -3.16 -27.47 4.90
C ALA A 187 -2.47 -27.09 6.22
N GLN A 188 -3.29 -27.06 7.27
CA GLN A 188 -2.87 -27.31 8.66
C GLN A 188 -1.94 -26.27 9.30
N SER A 189 -2.54 -25.24 9.89
CA SER A 189 -2.09 -24.83 11.22
C SER A 189 -3.32 -24.40 12.01
N GLY A 190 -3.35 -24.67 13.32
CA GLY A 190 -4.48 -24.37 14.21
C GLY A 190 -4.69 -22.86 14.44
N VAL A 191 -4.48 -22.03 13.41
CA VAL A 191 -4.74 -20.58 13.43
C VAL A 191 -6.24 -20.37 13.24
N GLN A 192 -6.85 -19.71 14.23
CA GLN A 192 -8.30 -19.53 14.38
C GLN A 192 -8.70 -18.06 14.26
N GLY A 193 -8.49 -17.42 13.12
CA GLY A 193 -8.98 -16.06 12.89
C GLY A 193 -9.83 -15.94 11.64
N LYS A 194 -10.47 -14.76 11.49
CA LYS A 194 -11.48 -14.49 10.47
C LYS A 194 -10.87 -14.52 9.07
N VAL A 195 -9.62 -14.10 8.92
CA VAL A 195 -8.89 -14.11 7.65
C VAL A 195 -8.56 -15.54 7.22
N SER A 196 -8.03 -16.38 8.11
CA SER A 196 -7.73 -17.78 7.77
C SER A 196 -8.99 -18.57 7.43
N GLN A 197 -10.10 -18.31 8.14
CA GLN A 197 -11.40 -18.93 7.81
C GLN A 197 -11.91 -18.48 6.45
N TRP A 198 -11.76 -17.20 6.13
CA TRP A 198 -12.12 -16.68 4.81
C TRP A 198 -11.31 -17.37 3.71
N MET A 199 -9.98 -17.45 3.82
CA MET A 199 -9.13 -18.09 2.81
C MET A 199 -9.45 -19.57 2.61
N GLN A 200 -9.77 -20.29 3.68
CA GLN A 200 -10.19 -21.69 3.59
C GLN A 200 -11.52 -21.86 2.86
N LYS A 201 -12.47 -20.93 3.04
CA LYS A 201 -13.81 -20.98 2.42
C LYS A 201 -13.80 -20.50 0.98
N ALA A 202 -13.14 -19.37 0.70
CA ALA A 202 -13.01 -18.82 -0.64
C ALA A 202 -12.22 -19.77 -1.57
N GLY A 203 -11.34 -20.59 -1.00
CA GLY A 203 -10.42 -21.41 -1.78
C GLY A 203 -9.39 -20.52 -2.49
N PRO A 204 -8.64 -21.05 -3.46
CA PRO A 204 -7.72 -20.21 -4.22
C PRO A 204 -8.54 -19.19 -5.01
N VAL A 205 -8.24 -17.90 -4.79
CA VAL A 205 -8.87 -16.75 -5.47
C VAL A 205 -8.77 -16.88 -7.00
N SER A 206 -7.85 -17.72 -7.49
CA SER A 206 -7.77 -18.15 -8.89
C SER A 206 -9.06 -18.69 -9.50
N ARG A 207 -10.02 -19.16 -8.68
CA ARG A 207 -11.35 -19.55 -9.17
C ARG A 207 -12.19 -18.38 -9.69
N LEU A 208 -11.92 -17.15 -9.25
CA LEU A 208 -12.60 -15.94 -9.72
C LEU A 208 -12.08 -15.43 -11.06
N PHE A 209 -10.96 -15.97 -11.55
CA PHE A 209 -10.32 -15.52 -12.79
C PHE A 209 -10.53 -16.50 -13.97
N ASN A 210 -11.43 -17.49 -13.84
CA ASN A 210 -11.76 -18.47 -14.89
C ASN A 210 -13.11 -18.21 -15.55
#